data_AF-A0A8H9W587-F1
#
_entry.id   AF-A0A8H9W587-F1
#
_cell.length_a   1.000
_cell.length_b   1.000
_cell.length_c   1.000
_cell.angle_alpha   90.00
_cell.angle_beta   90.00
_cell.angle_gamma   90.00
#
_symmetry.space_group_name_H-M   'P 1'
#
loop_
_entity.id
_entity.type
_entity.pdbx_description
1 polymer ?
#
loop_
_entity_poly.entity_id
_entity_poly.type
_entity_poly.pdbx_seq_one_letter_code
_entity_poly.pdbx_strand_id
1 'polypeptide(L)'
;MKFVKSSLCLALLSGLSFNALADVDIYGKANVTVQSSDDGEGSFTEIKSNASRLGVKGSEKINDSLEAVYKFEFQVDVSDADSKGDNDDNISARNQYVGLKGAFGQVVIGRNDTALKQSQGKLDLFNDLEGDIKNVFKGENRLGNTVSYSSNSYEGFKVLATFVAEDDVDADNGYSMAVTYGDVALKKSAVYASIAADSEVNGYDVVRASIQGKVENFKLGAMYQTQEAVDG
;
A
#
# COMPACT_ATOMS: atom_id res chain seq x y z
N MET A 1 -39.41 -2.08 26.59
CA MET A 1 -38.70 -1.90 25.30
C MET A 1 -39.31 -0.73 24.56
N LYS A 2 -38.58 0.39 24.44
CA LYS A 2 -38.89 1.50 23.53
C LYS A 2 -37.57 1.98 22.96
N PHE A 3 -37.35 1.74 21.67
CA PHE A 3 -36.19 2.23 20.94
C PHE A 3 -36.29 3.76 20.80
N VAL A 4 -35.27 4.48 21.28
CA VAL A 4 -35.10 5.91 21.02
C VAL A 4 -34.30 6.05 19.73
N LYS A 5 -34.87 6.78 18.77
CA LYS A 5 -34.32 7.03 17.45
C LYS A 5 -33.08 7.92 17.57
N SER A 6 -31.94 7.43 17.08
CA SER A 6 -30.73 8.23 16.89
C SER A 6 -30.95 9.14 15.67
N SER A 7 -31.12 10.44 15.92
CA SER A 7 -30.93 11.48 14.89
C SER A 7 -29.57 12.11 15.13
N LEU A 8 -28.55 11.68 14.38
CA LEU A 8 -27.27 12.38 14.32
C LEU A 8 -27.22 13.17 13.01
N CYS A 9 -27.15 14.48 13.15
CA CYS A 9 -27.08 15.47 12.08
C CYS A 9 -25.89 15.22 11.15
N LEU A 10 -26.15 14.66 9.97
CA LEU A 10 -25.25 14.71 8.81
C LEU A 10 -25.71 15.87 7.90
N ALA A 11 -25.41 17.10 8.30
CA ALA A 11 -25.82 18.28 7.54
C ALA A 11 -24.83 19.43 7.67
N LEU A 12 -23.58 19.26 7.21
CA LEU A 12 -22.62 20.38 7.08
C LEU A 12 -21.67 20.31 5.86
N LEU A 13 -21.83 19.40 4.88
CA LEU A 13 -20.93 19.36 3.71
C LEU A 13 -21.53 19.82 2.37
N SER A 14 -22.80 20.22 2.30
CA SER A 14 -23.43 20.58 1.02
C SER A 14 -23.16 22.02 0.53
N GLY A 15 -22.22 22.75 1.15
CA GLY A 15 -22.08 24.20 0.97
C GLY A 15 -20.74 24.74 0.46
N LEU A 16 -19.74 23.89 0.18
CA LEU A 16 -18.43 24.35 -0.26
C LEU A 16 -18.19 23.99 -1.72
N SER A 17 -18.84 24.71 -2.63
CA SER A 17 -18.42 24.77 -4.03
C SER A 17 -17.16 25.64 -4.14
N PHE A 18 -16.03 25.12 -3.68
CA PHE A 18 -14.74 25.69 -4.06
C PHE A 18 -14.45 25.25 -5.50
N ASN A 19 -14.41 26.22 -6.41
CA ASN A 19 -13.80 26.04 -7.73
C ASN A 19 -12.27 26.09 -7.60
N ALA A 20 -11.73 25.31 -6.68
CA ALA A 20 -10.34 24.91 -6.72
C ALA A 20 -10.34 23.59 -7.48
N LEU A 21 -9.80 23.61 -8.70
CA LEU A 21 -9.50 22.37 -9.39
C LEU A 21 -8.40 21.72 -8.56
N ALA A 22 -8.78 20.76 -7.71
CA ALA A 22 -7.83 19.90 -7.01
C ALA A 22 -6.79 19.42 -8.02
N ASP A 23 -5.51 19.41 -7.63
CA ASP A 23 -4.47 18.92 -8.54
C ASP A 23 -4.73 17.41 -8.73
N VAL A 24 -5.21 17.04 -9.92
CA VAL A 24 -5.62 15.67 -10.24
C VAL A 24 -4.56 15.04 -11.12
N ASP A 25 -3.86 14.07 -10.55
CA ASP A 25 -2.91 13.23 -11.25
C ASP A 25 -3.59 11.93 -11.71
N ILE A 26 -3.79 11.77 -13.01
CA ILE A 26 -4.15 10.49 -13.63
C ILE A 26 -2.86 9.80 -14.08
N TYR A 27 -2.69 8.54 -13.70
CA TYR A 27 -1.50 7.76 -14.00
C TYR A 27 -1.84 6.29 -14.26
N GLY A 28 -0.94 5.58 -14.93
CA GLY A 28 -1.11 4.16 -15.19
C GLY A 28 0.14 3.53 -15.81
N LYS A 29 0.12 2.21 -15.93
CA LYS A 29 1.17 1.40 -16.57
C LYS A 29 0.53 0.16 -17.17
N ALA A 30 0.78 -0.10 -18.46
CA ALA A 30 0.62 -1.43 -19.04
C ALA A 30 1.94 -2.19 -18.86
N ASN A 31 1.92 -3.28 -18.09
CA ASN A 31 3.08 -4.08 -17.74
C ASN A 31 2.88 -5.50 -18.24
N VAL A 32 3.41 -5.82 -19.40
CA VAL A 32 3.12 -7.09 -20.07
C VAL A 32 4.41 -7.78 -20.46
N THR A 33 4.50 -9.08 -20.18
CA THR A 33 5.59 -9.94 -20.61
C THR A 33 5.07 -11.00 -21.56
N VAL A 34 5.92 -11.41 -22.50
CA VAL A 34 5.81 -12.72 -23.15
C VAL A 34 6.87 -13.58 -22.51
N GLN A 35 6.46 -14.68 -21.89
CA GLN A 35 7.37 -15.52 -21.13
C GLN A 35 7.20 -16.99 -21.49
N SER A 36 8.30 -17.72 -21.38
CA SER A 36 8.30 -19.17 -21.38
C SER A 36 8.45 -19.63 -19.94
N SER A 37 7.49 -20.44 -19.50
CA SER A 37 7.34 -20.89 -18.11
C SER A 37 7.40 -22.41 -18.08
N ASP A 38 7.91 -22.97 -16.99
CA ASP A 38 7.92 -24.41 -16.71
C ASP A 38 7.41 -24.61 -15.28
N ASP A 39 6.34 -25.39 -15.15
CA ASP A 39 5.66 -25.66 -13.88
C ASP A 39 6.06 -27.02 -13.26
N GLY A 40 7.00 -27.74 -13.89
CA GLY A 40 7.41 -29.08 -13.51
C GLY A 40 6.66 -30.20 -14.25
N GLU A 41 5.51 -29.92 -14.88
CA GLU A 41 4.81 -30.87 -15.77
C GLU A 41 5.14 -30.63 -17.25
N GLY A 42 5.52 -29.40 -17.61
CA GLY A 42 6.09 -29.07 -18.90
C GLY A 42 6.32 -27.59 -19.11
N SER A 43 6.85 -27.22 -20.28
CA SER A 43 7.08 -25.82 -20.64
C SER A 43 5.98 -25.28 -21.56
N PHE A 44 5.53 -24.07 -21.30
CA PHE A 44 4.55 -23.35 -22.12
C PHE A 44 4.97 -21.90 -22.34
N THR A 45 4.32 -21.24 -23.30
CA THR A 45 4.49 -19.80 -23.56
C THR A 45 3.21 -19.09 -23.17
N GLU A 46 3.34 -18.01 -22.41
CA GLU A 46 2.21 -17.21 -21.98
C GLU A 46 2.47 -15.71 -22.17
N ILE A 47 1.38 -14.96 -22.22
CA ILE A 47 1.39 -13.51 -22.06
C ILE A 47 0.92 -13.24 -20.64
N LYS A 48 1.68 -12.47 -19.87
CA LYS A 48 1.35 -12.19 -18.46
C LYS A 48 1.20 -10.69 -18.20
N SER A 49 0.11 -10.30 -17.57
CA SER A 49 -0.10 -8.96 -17.00
C SER A 49 0.55 -8.86 -15.62
N ASN A 50 1.61 -8.07 -15.52
CA ASN A 50 2.41 -7.89 -14.32
C ASN A 50 1.88 -6.69 -13.52
N ALA A 51 0.68 -6.84 -12.96
CA ALA A 51 -0.05 -5.80 -12.24
C ALA A 51 -0.14 -4.47 -13.03
N SER A 52 -0.56 -4.56 -14.30
CA SER A 52 -0.96 -3.39 -15.08
C SER A 52 -2.05 -2.62 -14.33
N ARG A 53 -2.04 -1.29 -14.39
CA ARG A 53 -2.92 -0.47 -13.53
C ARG A 53 -3.24 0.88 -14.11
N LEU A 54 -4.38 1.42 -13.66
CA LEU A 54 -4.80 2.80 -13.84
C LEU A 54 -5.15 3.38 -12.47
N GLY A 55 -4.82 4.64 -12.24
CA GLY A 55 -5.13 5.32 -11.01
C GLY A 55 -5.32 6.81 -11.17
N VAL A 56 -6.05 7.36 -10.22
CA VAL A 56 -6.20 8.79 -10.00
C VAL A 56 -5.79 9.08 -8.57
N LYS A 57 -5.07 10.17 -8.36
CA LYS A 57 -4.76 10.68 -7.03
C LYS A 57 -4.78 12.20 -7.09
N GLY A 58 -4.95 12.82 -5.95
CA GLY A 58 -4.88 14.26 -5.89
C GLY A 58 -4.96 14.77 -4.47
N SER A 59 -4.87 16.08 -4.36
CA SER A 59 -5.01 16.76 -3.09
C SER A 59 -5.62 18.14 -3.26
N GLU A 60 -6.29 18.61 -2.21
CA GLU A 60 -7.00 19.88 -2.16
C GLU A 60 -6.66 20.61 -0.87
N LYS A 61 -6.18 21.84 -0.98
CA LYS A 61 -5.84 22.65 0.20
C LYS A 61 -7.11 23.15 0.86
N ILE A 62 -7.36 22.72 2.09
CA ILE A 62 -8.47 23.23 2.90
C ILE A 62 -8.10 24.60 3.48
N ASN A 63 -6.86 24.73 3.96
CA ASN A 63 -6.25 25.99 4.40
C ASN A 63 -4.71 25.86 4.38
N ASP A 64 -4.00 26.86 4.90
CA ASP A 64 -2.52 26.92 4.89
C ASP A 64 -1.83 25.76 5.65
N SER A 65 -2.56 25.08 6.54
CA SER A 65 -2.02 24.02 7.43
C SER A 65 -2.62 22.63 7.21
N LEU A 66 -3.66 22.52 6.37
CA LEU A 66 -4.45 21.31 6.21
C LEU A 66 -4.85 21.07 4.75
N GLU A 67 -4.64 19.84 4.28
CA GLU A 67 -4.87 19.38 2.92
C GLU A 67 -5.69 18.08 2.96
N ALA A 68 -6.74 17.98 2.13
CA ALA A 68 -7.41 16.73 1.85
C ALA A 68 -6.63 15.96 0.78
N VAL A 69 -6.48 14.66 0.95
CA VAL A 69 -5.79 13.79 0.00
C VAL A 69 -6.66 12.61 -0.39
N TYR A 70 -6.54 12.15 -1.63
CA TYR A 70 -7.23 10.95 -2.09
C TYR A 70 -6.41 10.17 -3.11
N LYS A 71 -6.70 8.88 -3.22
CA LYS A 71 -6.19 7.99 -4.25
C LYS A 71 -7.24 6.92 -4.55
N PHE A 72 -7.41 6.61 -5.84
CA PHE A 72 -8.10 5.43 -6.31
C PHE A 72 -7.23 4.75 -7.38
N GLU A 73 -6.81 3.53 -7.13
CA GLU A 73 -5.98 2.74 -8.04
C GLU A 73 -6.64 1.37 -8.31
N PHE A 74 -6.65 0.96 -9.56
CA PHE A 74 -7.23 -0.29 -10.06
C PHE A 74 -6.18 -1.06 -10.83
N GLN A 75 -6.04 -2.34 -10.54
CA GLN A 75 -5.32 -3.28 -11.39
C GLN A 75 -6.22 -3.67 -12.55
N VAL A 76 -5.61 -3.87 -13.73
CA VAL A 76 -6.30 -4.33 -14.93
C VAL A 76 -5.49 -5.51 -15.49
N ASP A 77 -6.12 -6.66 -15.69
CA ASP A 77 -5.50 -7.78 -16.37
C ASP A 77 -5.69 -7.65 -17.89
N VAL A 78 -4.58 -7.47 -18.61
CA VAL A 78 -4.62 -7.31 -20.07
C VAL A 78 -4.29 -8.60 -20.82
N SER A 79 -3.89 -9.65 -20.09
CA SER A 79 -3.65 -11.00 -20.61
C SER A 79 -4.88 -11.88 -20.51
N ASP A 80 -5.74 -11.62 -19.52
CA ASP A 80 -6.95 -12.39 -19.34
C ASP A 80 -7.96 -12.09 -20.46
N ALA A 81 -8.51 -13.17 -21.02
CA ALA A 81 -9.67 -13.09 -21.87
C ALA A 81 -10.85 -13.34 -20.95
N ASP A 82 -11.63 -12.29 -20.65
CA ASP A 82 -12.87 -12.16 -19.85
C ASP A 82 -13.99 -13.21 -20.16
N SER A 83 -13.61 -14.45 -20.46
CA SER A 83 -14.37 -15.46 -21.17
C SER A 83 -14.29 -16.79 -20.43
N LYS A 84 -15.20 -16.90 -19.47
CA LYS A 84 -15.87 -18.13 -19.00
C LYS A 84 -15.00 -19.14 -18.26
N GLY A 85 -14.94 -18.99 -16.94
CA GLY A 85 -14.80 -20.13 -16.03
C GLY A 85 -14.10 -19.82 -14.73
N ASP A 86 -13.20 -18.84 -14.76
CA ASP A 86 -12.37 -18.50 -13.62
C ASP A 86 -12.94 -17.29 -12.89
N ASN A 87 -12.97 -17.36 -11.56
CA ASN A 87 -13.54 -16.34 -10.67
C ASN A 87 -12.59 -15.14 -10.48
N ASP A 88 -11.68 -14.89 -11.43
CA ASP A 88 -10.71 -13.80 -11.34
C ASP A 88 -11.27 -12.58 -12.07
N ASP A 89 -11.55 -11.53 -11.31
CA ASP A 89 -11.98 -10.25 -11.87
C ASP A 89 -10.85 -9.61 -12.68
N ASN A 90 -11.08 -9.35 -13.97
CA ASN A 90 -10.18 -8.57 -14.84
C ASN A 90 -9.76 -7.24 -14.19
N ILE A 91 -10.64 -6.62 -13.40
CA ILE A 91 -10.36 -5.39 -12.66
C ILE A 91 -10.39 -5.65 -11.15
N SER A 92 -9.27 -5.42 -10.47
CA SER A 92 -9.18 -5.57 -9.00
C SER A 92 -8.69 -4.32 -8.26
N ALA A 93 -9.10 -4.19 -7.00
CA ALA A 93 -8.86 -3.01 -6.18
C ALA A 93 -7.42 -2.94 -5.63
N ARG A 94 -6.74 -1.81 -5.86
CA ARG A 94 -5.44 -1.48 -5.25
C ARG A 94 -5.63 -0.39 -4.19
N ASN A 95 -4.68 0.54 -4.05
CA ASN A 95 -4.78 1.59 -3.02
C ASN A 95 -5.98 2.51 -3.33
N GLN A 96 -6.92 2.58 -2.39
CA GLN A 96 -8.16 3.33 -2.49
C GLN A 96 -8.47 3.96 -1.15
N TYR A 97 -8.17 5.25 -1.00
CA TYR A 97 -8.30 5.92 0.30
C TYR A 97 -8.59 7.41 0.15
N VAL A 98 -9.08 7.98 1.23
CA VAL A 98 -9.20 9.42 1.46
C VAL A 98 -8.58 9.78 2.80
N GLY A 99 -8.15 11.02 2.97
CA GLY A 99 -7.54 11.42 4.23
C GLY A 99 -7.17 12.89 4.33
N LEU A 100 -6.44 13.20 5.38
CA LEU A 100 -5.97 14.54 5.70
C LEU A 100 -4.47 14.54 5.90
N LYS A 101 -3.85 15.64 5.50
CA LYS A 101 -2.42 15.90 5.65
C LYS A 101 -2.18 17.29 6.21
N GLY A 102 -1.23 17.42 7.12
CA GLY A 102 -0.84 18.68 7.73
C GLY A 102 0.49 18.59 8.47
N ALA A 103 0.71 19.48 9.43
CA ALA A 103 1.93 19.49 10.24
C ALA A 103 2.13 18.19 11.05
N PHE A 104 1.03 17.49 11.37
CA PHE A 104 1.06 16.20 12.06
C PHE A 104 1.51 15.03 11.17
N GLY A 105 1.63 15.22 9.85
CA GLY A 105 1.82 14.14 8.89
C GLY A 105 0.55 13.90 8.08
N GLN A 106 0.31 12.65 7.68
CA GLN A 106 -0.84 12.24 6.88
C GLN A 106 -1.58 11.09 7.58
N VAL A 107 -2.90 11.18 7.65
CA VAL A 107 -3.80 10.10 8.08
C VAL A 107 -4.75 9.79 6.93
N VAL A 108 -4.86 8.52 6.54
CA VAL A 108 -5.80 8.06 5.50
C VAL A 108 -6.62 6.90 6.00
N ILE A 109 -7.84 6.79 5.49
CA ILE A 109 -8.76 5.68 5.76
C ILE A 109 -9.16 4.99 4.46
N GLY A 110 -9.31 3.67 4.50
CA GLY A 110 -9.72 2.86 3.35
C GLY A 110 -8.74 1.72 3.07
N ARG A 111 -8.54 1.42 1.79
CA ARG A 111 -7.63 0.38 1.31
C ARG A 111 -6.24 0.95 1.06
N ASN A 112 -5.23 0.49 1.81
CA ASN A 112 -3.87 1.01 1.69
C ASN A 112 -2.82 -0.07 1.95
N ASP A 113 -1.61 0.16 1.45
CA ASP A 113 -0.44 -0.66 1.79
C ASP A 113 -0.09 -0.48 3.28
N THR A 114 0.22 -1.58 3.97
CA THR A 114 0.57 -1.54 5.40
C THR A 114 1.92 -0.85 5.65
N ALA A 115 2.17 -0.40 6.88
CA ALA A 115 3.42 0.23 7.26
C ALA A 115 4.64 -0.67 6.98
N LEU A 116 4.52 -1.98 7.25
CA LEU A 116 5.56 -2.96 6.98
C LEU A 116 5.85 -3.10 5.49
N LYS A 117 4.82 -3.20 4.64
CA LYS A 117 5.01 -3.19 3.19
C LYS A 117 5.71 -1.93 2.69
N GLN A 118 5.26 -0.77 3.18
CA GLN A 118 5.88 0.51 2.82
C GLN A 118 7.34 0.62 3.29
N SER A 119 7.73 -0.09 4.35
CA SER A 119 9.09 -0.06 4.93
C SER A 119 10.16 -0.68 4.05
N GLN A 120 9.80 -1.57 3.12
CA GLN A 120 10.74 -2.24 2.21
C GLN A 120 11.50 -1.26 1.31
N GLY A 121 10.88 -0.13 1.00
CA GLY A 121 11.43 0.86 0.10
C GLY A 121 11.54 0.36 -1.34
N LYS A 122 12.76 0.34 -1.88
CA LYS A 122 13.08 -0.02 -3.28
C LYS A 122 14.02 -1.22 -3.38
N LEU A 123 14.03 -2.06 -2.34
CA LEU A 123 14.84 -3.28 -2.32
C LEU A 123 14.42 -4.27 -3.40
N ASP A 124 13.11 -4.43 -3.60
CA ASP A 124 12.59 -5.31 -4.63
C ASP A 124 12.71 -4.67 -6.01
N LEU A 125 13.65 -5.19 -6.80
CA LEU A 125 13.88 -4.81 -8.19
C LEU A 125 13.00 -5.60 -9.17
N PHE A 126 12.39 -6.69 -8.71
CA PHE A 126 11.52 -7.58 -9.49
C PHE A 126 10.04 -7.31 -9.29
N ASN A 127 9.68 -6.33 -8.45
CA ASN A 127 8.31 -5.90 -8.13
C ASN A 127 7.33 -6.09 -9.30
N ASP A 128 6.23 -6.80 -9.03
CA ASP A 128 5.18 -7.23 -9.97
C ASP A 128 5.55 -8.36 -10.96
N LEU A 129 6.80 -8.85 -11.00
CA LEU A 129 7.24 -10.00 -11.82
C LEU A 129 7.31 -11.29 -10.98
N GLU A 130 7.70 -12.41 -11.59
CA GLU A 130 7.79 -13.71 -10.88
C GLU A 130 8.77 -13.71 -9.70
N GLY A 131 9.84 -12.90 -9.78
CA GLY A 131 10.82 -12.73 -8.72
C GLY A 131 10.41 -11.74 -7.62
N ASP A 132 9.17 -11.24 -7.64
CA ASP A 132 8.63 -10.32 -6.64
C ASP A 132 8.80 -10.90 -5.23
N ILE A 133 9.21 -10.02 -4.33
CA ILE A 133 9.51 -10.38 -2.95
C ILE A 133 8.32 -10.99 -2.20
N LYS A 134 7.08 -10.68 -2.59
CA LYS A 134 5.86 -11.24 -1.98
C LYS A 134 5.79 -12.77 -2.10
N ASN A 135 6.51 -13.35 -3.05
CA ASN A 135 6.58 -14.80 -3.26
C ASN A 135 7.55 -15.48 -2.27
N VAL A 136 8.37 -14.70 -1.56
CA VAL A 136 9.37 -15.19 -0.59
C VAL A 136 9.01 -14.78 0.84
N PHE A 137 8.60 -13.53 1.04
CA PHE A 137 8.30 -12.97 2.35
C PHE A 137 6.80 -12.68 2.52
N LYS A 138 6.29 -12.96 3.72
CA LYS A 138 4.97 -12.47 4.15
C LYS A 138 5.06 -10.97 4.49
N GLY A 139 3.91 -10.30 4.61
CA GLY A 139 3.88 -8.88 4.95
C GLY A 139 3.77 -7.91 3.77
N GLU A 140 3.68 -8.41 2.52
CA GLU A 140 3.40 -7.57 1.32
C GLU A 140 1.91 -7.20 1.20
N ASN A 141 1.32 -6.81 2.32
CA ASN A 141 -0.12 -6.64 2.50
C ASN A 141 -0.65 -5.28 2.01
N ARG A 142 -1.80 -5.34 1.34
CA ARG A 142 -2.66 -4.20 1.03
C ARG A 142 -4.09 -4.54 1.43
N LEU A 143 -4.59 -3.91 2.46
CA LEU A 143 -5.83 -4.33 3.12
C LEU A 143 -6.85 -3.20 3.09
N GLY A 144 -8.13 -3.57 3.06
CA GLY A 144 -9.26 -2.65 3.31
C GLY A 144 -9.43 -2.39 4.80
N ASN A 145 -10.45 -1.61 5.17
CA ASN A 145 -10.78 -1.32 6.57
C ASN A 145 -9.60 -0.79 7.41
N THR A 146 -8.68 -0.06 6.78
CA THR A 146 -7.49 0.46 7.48
C THR A 146 -7.61 1.92 7.87
N VAL A 147 -6.92 2.27 8.95
CA VAL A 147 -6.49 3.64 9.26
C VAL A 147 -4.96 3.65 9.20
N SER A 148 -4.38 4.40 8.26
CA SER A 148 -2.94 4.50 8.09
C SER A 148 -2.43 5.91 8.41
N TYR A 149 -1.35 5.97 9.18
CA TYR A 149 -0.62 7.19 9.53
C TYR A 149 0.79 7.18 8.94
N SER A 150 1.22 8.33 8.42
CA SER A 150 2.60 8.59 8.02
C SER A 150 3.06 9.93 8.58
N SER A 151 4.11 9.93 9.38
CA SER A 151 4.66 11.17 9.92
C SER A 151 5.33 12.02 8.83
N ASN A 152 5.40 13.32 9.09
CA ASN A 152 6.38 14.16 8.40
C ASN A 152 7.81 13.68 8.73
N SER A 153 8.76 13.99 7.85
CA SER A 153 10.15 13.65 8.11
C SER A 153 10.75 14.59 9.15
N TYR A 154 11.44 14.03 10.14
CA TYR A 154 12.19 14.79 11.14
C TYR A 154 13.60 14.22 11.27
N GLU A 155 14.63 15.02 10.98
CA GLU A 155 16.04 14.57 10.97
C GLU A 155 16.28 13.29 10.15
N GLY A 156 15.55 13.13 9.04
CA GLY A 156 15.61 11.95 8.17
C GLY A 156 14.76 10.77 8.64
N PHE A 157 14.20 10.80 9.85
CA PHE A 157 13.30 9.75 10.37
C PHE A 157 11.86 9.97 9.93
N LYS A 158 11.12 8.87 9.80
CA LYS A 158 9.65 8.82 9.70
C LYS A 158 9.10 7.63 10.47
N VAL A 159 7.90 7.80 11.00
CA VAL A 159 7.09 6.75 11.60
C VAL A 159 5.89 6.47 10.68
N LEU A 160 5.64 5.20 10.42
CA LEU A 160 4.46 4.71 9.72
C LEU A 160 3.70 3.80 10.67
N ALA A 161 2.37 3.88 10.64
CA ALA A 161 1.52 2.97 11.39
C ALA A 161 0.27 2.67 10.56
N THR A 162 -0.24 1.45 10.64
CA THR A 162 -1.51 1.04 10.07
C THR A 162 -2.27 0.22 11.10
N PHE A 163 -3.49 0.62 11.38
CA PHE A 163 -4.48 -0.18 12.07
C PHE A 163 -5.38 -0.84 11.02
N VAL A 164 -5.64 -2.13 11.16
CA VAL A 164 -6.51 -2.93 10.29
C VAL A 164 -7.69 -3.40 11.13
N ALA A 165 -8.88 -2.89 10.84
CA ALA A 165 -10.07 -3.28 11.55
C ALA A 165 -10.61 -4.60 10.99
N GLU A 166 -10.89 -5.55 11.87
CA GLU A 166 -11.63 -6.76 11.53
C GLU A 166 -13.14 -6.56 11.72
N ASP A 167 -13.94 -7.21 10.88
CA ASP A 167 -15.41 -7.17 10.91
C ASP A 167 -15.99 -8.49 11.44
N ASP A 168 -15.31 -9.08 12.43
CA ASP A 168 -15.72 -10.28 13.15
C ASP A 168 -15.50 -10.06 14.65
N VAL A 169 -16.40 -10.61 15.48
CA VAL A 169 -16.37 -10.45 16.94
C VAL A 169 -15.28 -11.29 17.61
N ASP A 170 -14.85 -12.35 16.95
CA ASP A 170 -13.86 -13.30 17.46
C ASP A 170 -12.48 -13.10 16.79
N ALA A 171 -12.35 -12.12 15.89
CA ALA A 171 -11.08 -11.80 15.22
C ALA A 171 -10.35 -10.64 15.91
N ASP A 172 -9.03 -10.79 16.02
CA ASP A 172 -8.14 -9.74 16.51
C ASP A 172 -7.83 -8.71 15.42
N ASN A 173 -7.77 -7.43 15.80
CA ASN A 173 -7.40 -6.38 14.86
C ASN A 173 -5.90 -6.45 14.51
N GLY A 174 -5.57 -6.14 13.27
CA GLY A 174 -4.18 -6.09 12.80
C GLY A 174 -3.50 -4.74 13.09
N TYR A 175 -2.21 -4.79 13.42
CA TYR A 175 -1.37 -3.63 13.62
C TYR A 175 -0.06 -3.75 12.83
N SER A 176 0.26 -2.71 12.08
CA SER A 176 1.51 -2.60 11.33
C SER A 176 2.24 -1.32 11.73
N MET A 177 3.53 -1.40 12.01
CA MET A 177 4.35 -0.23 12.37
C MET A 177 5.69 -0.28 11.66
N ALA A 178 6.21 0.89 11.29
CA ALA A 178 7.57 1.00 10.78
C ALA A 178 8.24 2.30 11.20
N VAL A 179 9.55 2.24 11.44
CA VAL A 179 10.42 3.40 11.52
C VAL A 179 11.37 3.34 10.33
N THR A 180 11.45 4.43 9.58
CA THR A 180 12.35 4.53 8.41
C THR A 180 13.30 5.69 8.60
N TYR A 181 14.53 5.55 8.10
CA TYR A 181 15.53 6.61 8.02
C TYR A 181 15.95 6.83 6.57
N GLY A 182 16.03 8.10 6.16
CA GLY A 182 16.49 8.50 4.83
C GLY A 182 15.40 8.54 3.77
N ASP A 183 15.79 8.92 2.56
CA ASP A 183 14.94 9.00 1.38
C ASP A 183 14.96 7.68 0.62
N VAL A 184 13.79 7.09 0.42
CA VAL A 184 13.60 5.80 -0.27
C VAL A 184 14.16 5.78 -1.70
N ALA A 185 14.24 6.95 -2.35
CA ALA A 185 14.80 7.07 -3.69
C ALA A 185 16.35 7.15 -3.70
N LEU A 186 16.98 7.28 -2.53
CA LEU A 186 18.40 7.56 -2.31
C LEU A 186 18.87 8.80 -3.09
N LYS A 187 18.00 9.82 -3.16
CA LYS A 187 18.30 11.10 -3.82
C LYS A 187 18.77 12.13 -2.81
N LYS A 188 18.12 12.17 -1.63
CA LYS A 188 18.44 13.13 -0.56
C LYS A 188 19.35 12.55 0.52
N SER A 189 19.42 11.23 0.62
CA SER A 189 20.32 10.52 1.53
C SER A 189 21.07 9.42 0.77
N ALA A 190 22.30 9.12 1.21
CA ALA A 190 23.08 8.01 0.66
C ALA A 190 22.58 6.64 1.15
N VAL A 191 21.85 6.62 2.26
CA VAL A 191 21.30 5.41 2.91
C VAL A 191 19.81 5.57 3.11
N TYR A 192 19.09 4.46 2.97
CA TYR A 192 17.73 4.24 3.45
C TYR A 192 17.75 3.00 4.34
N ALA A 193 17.16 3.09 5.53
CA ALA A 193 17.03 1.95 6.43
C ALA A 193 15.65 1.92 7.06
N SER A 194 15.19 0.74 7.45
CA SER A 194 13.93 0.60 8.16
C SER A 194 13.91 -0.60 9.09
N ILE A 195 13.09 -0.49 10.13
CA ILE A 195 12.63 -1.60 10.96
C ILE A 195 11.12 -1.51 10.98
N ALA A 196 10.45 -2.64 10.76
CA ALA A 196 9.00 -2.73 10.76
C ALA A 196 8.52 -4.01 11.44
N ALA A 197 7.29 -3.96 11.93
CA ALA A 197 6.60 -5.11 12.46
C ALA A 197 5.13 -5.12 12.04
N ASP A 198 4.61 -6.31 11.78
CA ASP A 198 3.18 -6.62 11.72
C ASP A 198 2.84 -7.49 12.93
N SER A 199 1.69 -7.24 13.52
CA SER A 199 1.03 -8.09 14.51
C SER A 199 -0.39 -8.35 14.05
N GLU A 200 -0.79 -9.61 13.95
CA GLU A 200 -2.14 -10.00 13.52
C GLU A 200 -2.53 -9.49 12.11
N VAL A 201 -1.56 -9.27 11.21
CA VAL A 201 -1.85 -8.72 9.88
C VAL A 201 -1.90 -9.83 8.84
N ASN A 202 -3.10 -10.11 8.33
CA ASN A 202 -3.32 -11.13 7.30
C ASN A 202 -2.82 -12.53 7.74
N GLY A 203 -3.00 -12.85 9.03
CA GLY A 203 -2.66 -14.14 9.65
C GLY A 203 -1.17 -14.33 10.00
N TYR A 204 -0.38 -13.25 10.06
CA TYR A 204 1.04 -13.33 10.39
C TYR A 204 1.50 -12.22 11.34
N ASP A 205 2.42 -12.61 12.22
CA ASP A 205 3.33 -11.72 12.92
C ASP A 205 4.65 -11.67 12.15
N VAL A 206 5.16 -10.46 11.92
CA VAL A 206 6.36 -10.24 11.12
C VAL A 206 7.25 -9.21 11.78
N VAL A 207 8.56 -9.42 11.75
CA VAL A 207 9.57 -8.38 12.03
C VAL A 207 10.52 -8.31 10.85
N ARG A 208 10.68 -7.12 10.29
CA ARG A 208 11.51 -6.87 9.10
C ARG A 208 12.52 -5.77 9.38
N ALA A 209 13.77 -6.01 8.98
CA ALA A 209 14.82 -5.00 8.90
C ALA A 209 15.30 -4.89 7.46
N SER A 210 15.45 -3.66 6.97
CA SER A 210 15.89 -3.37 5.60
C SER A 210 16.95 -2.28 5.59
N ILE A 211 17.93 -2.40 4.70
CA ILE A 211 18.90 -1.35 4.43
C ILE A 211 19.24 -1.29 2.95
N GLN A 212 19.35 -0.07 2.42
CA GLN A 212 19.81 0.22 1.08
C GLN A 212 20.83 1.36 1.12
N GLY A 213 21.91 1.22 0.35
CA GLY A 213 22.94 2.23 0.20
C GLY A 213 23.21 2.51 -1.27
N LYS A 214 23.49 3.78 -1.58
CA LYS A 214 24.03 4.18 -2.87
C LYS A 214 25.52 4.43 -2.74
N VAL A 215 26.32 3.69 -3.48
CA VAL A 215 27.78 3.86 -3.58
C VAL A 215 28.11 4.13 -5.04
N GLU A 216 28.49 5.36 -5.35
CA GLU A 216 28.68 5.85 -6.72
C GLU A 216 27.45 5.56 -7.60
N ASN A 217 27.60 4.68 -8.59
CA ASN A 217 26.57 4.27 -9.54
C ASN A 217 25.83 3.00 -9.11
N PHE A 218 26.27 2.35 -8.02
CA PHE A 218 25.68 1.12 -7.52
C PHE A 218 24.68 1.42 -6.40
N LYS A 219 23.60 0.64 -6.39
CA LYS A 219 22.69 0.53 -5.25
C LYS A 219 22.76 -0.89 -4.74
N LEU A 220 23.09 -1.02 -3.46
CA LEU A 220 23.13 -2.29 -2.76
C LEU A 220 22.08 -2.26 -1.67
N GLY A 221 21.47 -3.41 -1.41
CA GLY A 221 20.52 -3.51 -0.33
C GLY A 221 20.36 -4.92 0.18
N ALA A 222 19.93 -5.02 1.42
CA ALA A 222 19.69 -6.27 2.13
C ALA A 222 18.41 -6.15 2.95
N MET A 223 17.70 -7.27 3.07
CA MET A 223 16.54 -7.43 3.93
C MET A 223 16.73 -8.67 4.79
N TYR A 224 16.31 -8.59 6.04
CA TYR A 224 16.14 -9.72 6.93
C TYR A 224 14.73 -9.68 7.51
N GLN A 225 14.06 -10.82 7.55
CA GLN A 225 12.71 -10.93 8.07
C GLN A 225 12.53 -12.23 8.86
N THR A 226 11.89 -12.12 10.02
CA THR A 226 11.25 -13.23 10.71
C THR A 226 9.74 -13.12 10.53
N GLN A 227 9.06 -14.25 10.38
CA GLN A 227 7.62 -14.30 10.20
C GLN A 227 7.07 -15.57 10.84
N GLU A 228 5.96 -15.44 11.56
CA GLU A 228 5.28 -16.52 12.24
C GLU A 228 3.80 -16.44 11.87
N ALA A 229 3.18 -17.59 11.59
CA ALA A 229 1.74 -17.63 11.39
C ALA A 229 1.06 -17.45 12.74
N VAL A 230 -0.02 -16.67 12.79
CA VAL A 230 -0.84 -16.56 13.98
C VAL A 230 -1.64 -17.84 14.14
N ASP A 231 -1.62 -18.41 15.34
CA ASP A 231 -2.48 -19.53 15.70
C ASP A 231 -3.90 -19.00 15.99
N GLY A 232 -4.88 -19.46 15.21
CA GLY A 232 -6.31 -19.16 15.42
C GLY A 232 -6.99 -20.10 16.42
#